data_AF-A0A953G0X8-F1
#
_entry.id   AF-A0A953G0X8-F1
#
_cell.length_a   1.000
_cell.length_b   1.000
_cell.length_c   1.000
_cell.angle_alpha   90.00
_cell.angle_beta   90.00
_cell.angle_gamma   90.00
#
_symmetry.space_group_name_H-M   'P 1'
#
loop_
_entity.id
_entity.type
_entity.pdbx_description
1 polymer ?
#
loop_
_entity_poly.entity_id
_entity_poly.type
_entity_poly.pdbx_seq_one_letter_code
_entity_poly.pdbx_strand_id
1 'polypeptide(L)'
;MQLPGGLNSLSPGLVVTLACAVLLLALWAVRGLGRRSTAVVRNPKVWAKTVRFSNNQLTAMRSLWHWYRTDKPPQADPLQHLTPSELADLISKCSEEFLPGEFRTPASAAERMALVERLERQGMESLHAEIVAGMKYGRLGPANDL
;
A
#
# COMPACT_ATOMS: atom_id res chain seq x y z
N MET A 1 -25.95 -29.08 -58.38
CA MET A 1 -24.96 -28.53 -57.43
C MET A 1 -25.67 -28.30 -56.11
N GLN A 2 -25.40 -29.15 -55.12
CA GLN A 2 -26.11 -29.21 -53.84
C GLN A 2 -25.12 -28.78 -52.75
N LEU A 3 -25.38 -27.67 -52.06
CA LEU A 3 -24.60 -27.26 -50.88
C LEU A 3 -25.07 -28.09 -49.68
N PRO A 4 -24.15 -28.62 -48.84
CA PRO A 4 -24.54 -29.40 -47.68
C PRO A 4 -25.10 -28.48 -46.58
N GLY A 5 -26.40 -28.60 -46.33
CA GLY A 5 -27.07 -28.06 -45.14
C GLY A 5 -26.69 -28.90 -43.93
N GLY A 6 -25.70 -28.43 -43.16
CA GLY A 6 -25.18 -29.14 -41.99
C GLY A 6 -24.94 -28.19 -40.81
N LEU A 7 -25.94 -27.37 -40.44
CA LEU A 7 -25.85 -26.51 -39.25
C LEU A 7 -27.17 -26.41 -38.44
N ASN A 8 -28.16 -27.29 -38.65
CA ASN A 8 -29.47 -27.17 -37.99
C ASN A 8 -29.90 -28.42 -37.20
N SER A 9 -29.08 -28.92 -36.27
CA SER A 9 -29.60 -29.82 -35.23
C SER A 9 -28.79 -29.78 -33.92
N LEU A 10 -28.52 -28.58 -33.41
CA LEU A 10 -28.23 -28.48 -31.98
C LEU A 10 -29.57 -28.48 -31.25
N SER A 11 -29.82 -29.55 -30.49
CA SER A 11 -31.03 -29.65 -29.66
C SER A 11 -31.06 -28.47 -28.68
N PRO A 12 -32.24 -27.85 -28.46
CA PRO A 12 -32.35 -26.67 -27.61
C PRO A 12 -31.81 -26.91 -26.19
N GLY A 13 -31.84 -28.15 -25.69
CA GLY A 13 -31.21 -28.53 -24.42
C GLY A 13 -29.69 -28.40 -24.39
N LEU A 14 -29.00 -28.65 -25.51
CA LEU A 14 -27.54 -28.55 -25.62
C LEU A 14 -27.08 -27.08 -25.67
N VAL A 15 -27.86 -26.22 -26.35
CA VAL A 15 -27.63 -24.76 -26.40
C VAL A 15 -27.84 -24.11 -25.03
N VAL A 16 -28.91 -24.50 -24.31
CA VAL A 16 -29.18 -24.00 -22.95
C VAL A 16 -28.10 -24.45 -21.97
N THR A 17 -27.64 -25.69 -22.05
CA THR A 17 -26.58 -26.21 -21.17
C THR A 17 -25.24 -25.51 -21.42
N LEU A 18 -24.89 -25.27 -22.68
CA LEU A 18 -23.70 -24.48 -23.06
C LEU A 18 -23.79 -23.03 -22.57
N ALA A 19 -24.95 -22.38 -22.73
CA ALA A 19 -25.16 -21.02 -22.26
C ALA A 19 -25.03 -20.91 -20.73
N CYS A 20 -25.60 -21.86 -19.98
CA CYS A 20 -25.46 -21.92 -18.53
C CYS A 20 -24.01 -22.17 -18.09
N ALA A 21 -23.28 -23.07 -18.76
CA ALA A 21 -21.88 -23.35 -18.45
C ALA A 21 -20.98 -22.12 -18.68
N VAL A 22 -21.19 -21.39 -19.78
CA VAL A 22 -20.45 -20.15 -20.09
C VAL A 22 -20.78 -19.05 -19.07
N LEU A 23 -22.05 -18.89 -18.67
CA LEU A 23 -22.46 -17.95 -17.63
C LEU A 23 -21.81 -18.26 -16.28
N LEU A 24 -21.80 -19.54 -15.88
CA LEU A 24 -21.15 -19.97 -14.65
C LEU A 24 -19.64 -19.74 -14.69
N LEU A 25 -18.96 -20.09 -15.79
CA LEU A 25 -17.53 -19.83 -15.96
C LEU A 25 -17.20 -18.33 -15.92
N ALA A 26 -18.04 -17.49 -16.54
CA ALA A 26 -17.89 -16.04 -16.50
C ALA A 26 -18.08 -15.49 -15.06
N LEU A 27 -19.07 -15.99 -14.32
CA LEU A 27 -19.30 -15.64 -12.92
C LEU A 27 -18.13 -16.05 -12.01
N TRP A 28 -17.52 -17.21 -12.27
CA TRP A 28 -16.33 -17.67 -11.56
C TRP A 28 -15.08 -16.87 -11.89
N ALA A 29 -14.89 -16.48 -13.16
CA ALA A 29 -13.77 -15.62 -13.58
C ALA A 29 -13.86 -14.22 -12.95
N VAL A 30 -15.06 -13.63 -12.94
CA VAL A 30 -15.31 -12.31 -12.30
C VAL A 30 -15.08 -12.37 -10.78
N ARG A 31 -15.55 -13.43 -10.10
CA ARG A 31 -15.28 -13.63 -8.66
C ARG A 31 -13.80 -13.94 -8.36
N GLY A 32 -13.09 -14.62 -9.26
CA GLY A 32 -11.69 -14.99 -9.12
C GLY A 32 -10.71 -13.82 -9.30
N LEU A 33 -10.96 -12.94 -10.28
CA LEU A 33 -10.13 -11.74 -10.50
C LEU A 33 -10.36 -10.68 -9.42
N GLY A 34 -11.61 -10.45 -8.97
CA GLY A 34 -11.91 -9.45 -7.95
C GLY A 34 -11.31 -9.75 -6.57
N ARG A 35 -11.12 -11.03 -6.22
CA ARG A 35 -10.51 -11.45 -4.95
C ARG A 35 -9.00 -11.26 -4.90
N ARG A 36 -8.27 -11.40 -6.02
CA ARG A 36 -6.81 -11.23 -6.04
C ARG A 36 -6.39 -9.77 -5.95
N SER A 37 -7.08 -8.86 -6.66
CA SER A 37 -6.76 -7.43 -6.63
C SER A 37 -7.09 -6.77 -5.28
N THR A 38 -8.15 -7.21 -4.60
CA THR A 38 -8.49 -6.71 -3.26
C THR A 38 -7.62 -7.30 -2.15
N ALA A 39 -7.08 -8.52 -2.32
CA ALA A 39 -6.16 -9.11 -1.34
C ALA A 39 -4.80 -8.38 -1.24
N VAL A 40 -4.31 -7.83 -2.37
CA VAL A 40 -3.09 -7.00 -2.40
C VAL A 40 -3.30 -5.68 -1.65
N VAL A 41 -4.47 -5.06 -1.80
CA VAL A 41 -4.84 -3.80 -1.13
C VAL A 41 -5.13 -4.00 0.35
N ARG A 42 -5.61 -5.18 0.77
CA ARG A 42 -5.91 -5.48 2.18
C ARG A 42 -4.70 -5.91 3.02
N ASN A 43 -3.59 -6.25 2.39
CA ASN A 43 -2.38 -6.65 3.12
C ASN A 43 -1.41 -5.46 3.22
N PRO A 44 -1.29 -4.82 4.41
CA PRO A 44 -0.47 -3.62 4.57
C PRO A 44 1.02 -3.87 4.29
N LYS A 45 1.53 -5.10 4.51
CA LYS A 45 2.91 -5.46 4.16
C LYS A 45 3.15 -5.52 2.66
N VAL A 46 2.15 -5.95 1.88
CA VAL A 46 2.26 -6.02 0.41
C VAL A 46 2.17 -4.63 -0.17
N TRP A 47 1.21 -3.81 0.28
CA TRP A 47 1.11 -2.42 -0.13
C TRP A 47 2.39 -1.62 0.17
N ALA A 48 2.95 -1.74 1.38
CA ALA A 48 4.18 -1.05 1.74
C ALA A 48 5.36 -1.38 0.81
N LYS A 49 5.43 -2.61 0.28
CA LYS A 49 6.45 -3.01 -0.72
C LYS A 49 6.25 -2.37 -2.10
N THR A 50 5.05 -1.90 -2.41
CA THR A 50 4.77 -1.19 -3.67
C THR A 50 5.25 0.26 -3.64
N VAL A 51 5.41 0.84 -2.44
CA VAL A 51 5.89 2.21 -2.26
C VAL A 51 7.41 2.24 -2.45
N ARG A 52 7.86 2.97 -3.48
CA ARG A 52 9.29 3.10 -3.81
C ARG A 52 9.89 4.33 -3.18
N PHE A 53 11.12 4.21 -2.69
CA PHE A 53 11.90 5.30 -2.12
C PHE A 53 13.27 5.36 -2.82
N SER A 54 13.84 6.55 -2.94
CA SER A 54 15.23 6.73 -3.38
C SER A 54 16.21 6.19 -2.32
N ASN A 55 17.45 5.92 -2.71
CA ASN A 55 18.47 5.47 -1.74
C ASN A 55 18.74 6.52 -0.66
N ASN A 56 18.65 7.81 -1.02
CA ASN A 56 18.83 8.91 -0.08
C ASN A 56 17.66 8.94 0.94
N GLN A 57 16.42 8.82 0.46
CA GLN A 57 15.23 8.71 1.31
C GLN A 57 15.35 7.51 2.25
N LEU A 58 15.72 6.33 1.75
CA LEU A 58 15.90 5.14 2.60
C LEU A 58 16.98 5.33 3.66
N THR A 59 18.06 6.03 3.34
CA THR A 59 19.15 6.32 4.28
C THR A 59 18.67 7.24 5.40
N ALA A 60 17.97 8.33 5.04
CA ALA A 60 17.35 9.25 5.99
C ALA A 60 16.33 8.52 6.89
N MET A 61 15.43 7.74 6.29
CA MET A 61 14.42 6.95 6.99
C MET A 61 15.04 5.93 7.96
N ARG A 62 16.14 5.26 7.58
CA ARG A 62 16.84 4.33 8.49
C ARG A 62 17.42 5.05 9.70
N SER A 63 18.01 6.24 9.49
CA SER A 63 18.56 7.05 10.57
C SER A 63 17.45 7.50 11.54
N LEU A 64 16.34 8.01 11.02
CA LEU A 64 15.17 8.40 11.83
C LEU A 64 14.54 7.21 12.56
N TRP A 65 14.42 6.06 11.88
CA TRP A 65 13.89 4.85 12.49
C TRP A 65 14.82 4.32 13.59
N HIS A 66 16.13 4.40 13.38
CA HIS A 66 17.11 4.02 14.39
C HIS A 66 17.00 4.93 15.62
N TRP A 67 16.88 6.24 15.42
CA TRP A 67 16.63 7.19 16.51
C TRP A 67 15.36 6.80 17.27
N TYR A 68 14.23 6.62 16.59
CA TYR A 68 12.98 6.19 17.21
C TYR A 68 13.12 4.90 18.04
N ARG A 69 13.89 3.92 17.55
CA ARG A 69 14.03 2.60 18.18
C ARG A 69 14.99 2.61 19.37
N THR A 70 15.98 3.50 19.37
CA THR A 70 17.08 3.49 20.34
C THR A 70 17.11 4.70 21.24
N ASP A 71 16.25 5.70 20.99
CA ASP A 71 16.20 7.00 21.65
C ASP A 71 17.52 7.78 21.57
N LYS A 72 18.34 7.47 20.55
CA LYS A 72 19.63 8.13 20.30
C LYS A 72 19.56 9.00 19.04
N PRO A 73 19.68 10.34 19.16
CA PRO A 73 19.64 11.21 18.00
C PRO A 73 20.84 10.95 17.08
N PRO A 74 20.66 11.08 15.76
CA PRO A 74 21.75 10.99 14.80
C PRO A 74 22.71 12.17 14.98
N GLN A 75 23.98 11.97 14.59
CA GLN A 75 25.02 13.02 14.70
C GLN A 75 24.77 14.23 13.79
N ALA A 76 24.04 14.03 12.69
CA ALA A 76 23.64 15.07 11.76
C ALA A 76 22.16 14.88 11.39
N ASP A 77 21.53 15.97 10.94
CA ASP A 77 20.16 15.95 10.47
C ASP A 77 20.01 14.94 9.32
N PRO A 78 19.17 13.87 9.48
CA PRO A 78 18.96 12.87 8.45
C PRO A 78 18.38 13.41 7.13
N LEU A 79 17.65 14.52 7.18
CA LEU A 79 16.95 15.08 6.02
C LEU A 79 17.83 16.06 5.22
N GLN A 80 18.95 16.51 5.77
CA GLN A 80 19.81 17.54 5.16
C GLN A 80 20.34 17.19 3.77
N HIS A 81 20.44 15.89 3.45
CA HIS A 81 20.98 15.39 2.18
C HIS A 81 19.92 15.19 1.10
N LEU A 82 18.63 15.35 1.44
CA LEU A 82 17.55 15.21 0.48
C LEU A 82 17.43 16.48 -0.36
N THR A 83 17.24 16.29 -1.67
CA THR A 83 16.79 17.41 -2.52
C THR A 83 15.38 17.85 -2.10
N PRO A 84 14.97 19.10 -2.35
CA PRO A 84 13.63 19.56 -2.01
C PRO A 84 12.50 18.69 -2.58
N SER A 85 12.68 18.14 -3.78
CA SER A 85 11.72 17.24 -4.41
C SER A 85 11.67 15.87 -3.72
N GLU A 86 12.82 15.30 -3.35
CA GLU A 86 12.87 14.05 -2.58
C GLU A 86 12.27 14.21 -1.19
N LEU A 87 12.49 15.35 -0.54
CA LEU A 87 11.90 15.64 0.76
C LEU A 87 10.38 15.76 0.66
N ALA A 88 9.86 16.53 -0.30
CA ALA A 88 8.43 16.66 -0.52
C ALA A 88 7.75 15.33 -0.84
N ASP A 89 8.38 14.50 -1.69
CA ASP A 89 7.90 13.16 -2.01
C ASP A 89 7.91 12.23 -0.78
N LEU A 90 8.93 12.31 0.07
CA LEU A 90 9.02 11.55 1.31
C LEU A 90 7.90 11.95 2.29
N ILE A 91 7.69 13.25 2.50
CA ILE A 91 6.62 13.79 3.36
C ILE A 91 5.26 13.32 2.85
N SER A 92 5.02 13.47 1.54
CA SER A 92 3.79 13.01 0.90
C SER A 92 3.54 11.53 1.16
N LYS A 93 4.53 10.65 0.91
CA LYS A 93 4.42 9.20 1.15
C LYS A 93 4.18 8.84 2.61
N CYS A 94 4.75 9.62 3.54
CA CYS A 94 4.59 9.40 4.98
C CYS A 94 3.33 10.07 5.56
N SER A 95 2.58 10.83 4.77
CA SER A 95 1.31 11.42 5.19
C SER A 95 0.22 10.36 5.36
N GLU A 96 -0.82 10.69 6.14
CA GLU A 96 -2.01 9.84 6.23
C GLU A 96 -2.76 9.76 4.90
N GLU A 97 -2.72 10.84 4.11
CA GLU A 97 -3.40 10.94 2.81
C GLU A 97 -2.85 9.98 1.77
N PHE A 98 -1.63 9.49 1.94
CA PHE A 98 -1.03 8.50 1.05
C PHE A 98 -1.46 7.06 1.36
N LEU A 99 -1.95 6.79 2.57
CA LEU A 99 -2.42 5.46 2.94
C LEU A 99 -3.68 5.08 2.16
N PRO A 100 -3.82 3.84 1.66
CA PRO A 100 -5.09 3.34 1.17
C PRO A 100 -6.20 3.57 2.18
N GLY A 101 -7.39 3.98 1.72
CA GLY A 101 -8.53 4.26 2.60
C GLY A 101 -8.88 3.10 3.53
N GLU A 102 -8.65 1.86 3.09
CA GLU A 102 -8.86 0.64 3.89
C GLU A 102 -7.94 0.54 5.13
N PHE A 103 -6.83 1.28 5.15
CA PHE A 103 -5.90 1.34 6.28
C PHE A 103 -6.08 2.58 7.15
N ARG A 104 -6.85 3.56 6.68
CA ARG A 104 -7.17 4.76 7.46
C ARG A 104 -8.29 4.41 8.43
N THR A 105 -8.00 4.50 9.71
CA THR A 105 -9.00 4.39 10.77
C THR A 105 -8.98 5.67 11.61
N PRO A 106 -10.11 6.11 12.17
CA PRO A 106 -10.11 7.25 13.09
C PRO A 106 -9.13 7.06 14.25
N ALA A 107 -8.97 5.81 14.71
CA ALA A 107 -7.98 5.44 15.73
C ALA A 107 -6.54 5.69 15.27
N SER A 108 -6.18 5.36 14.02
CA SER A 108 -4.82 5.55 13.51
C SER A 108 -4.41 7.01 13.41
N ALA A 109 -5.36 7.93 13.16
CA ALA A 109 -5.08 9.37 13.16
C ALA A 109 -4.74 9.87 14.57
N ALA A 110 -5.56 9.51 15.57
CA ALA A 110 -5.30 9.86 16.97
C ALA A 110 -3.99 9.23 17.50
N GLU A 111 -3.73 7.97 17.17
CA GLU A 111 -2.50 7.26 17.52
C GLU A 111 -1.25 7.84 16.84
N ARG A 112 -1.38 8.37 15.61
CA ARG A 112 -0.34 9.16 14.93
C ARG A 112 -0.04 10.43 15.69
N MET A 113 -1.06 11.24 15.98
CA MET A 113 -0.88 12.52 16.68
C MET A 113 -0.25 12.31 18.05
N ALA A 114 -0.74 11.34 18.82
CA ALA A 114 -0.17 11.01 20.13
C ALA A 114 1.30 10.56 20.04
N LEU A 115 1.68 9.87 18.97
CA LEU A 115 3.09 9.52 18.74
C LEU A 115 3.93 10.74 18.40
N VAL A 116 3.45 11.63 17.52
CA VAL A 116 4.16 12.87 17.16
C VAL A 116 4.40 13.71 18.41
N GLU A 117 3.36 14.00 19.19
CA GLU A 117 3.49 14.76 20.45
C GLU A 117 4.49 14.12 21.41
N ARG A 118 4.49 12.79 21.50
CA ARG A 118 5.43 12.07 22.37
C ARG A 118 6.88 12.25 21.89
N LEU A 119 7.14 12.11 20.59
CA LEU A 119 8.48 12.25 20.02
C LEU A 119 8.99 13.69 20.13
N GLU A 120 8.11 14.68 19.93
CA GLU A 120 8.44 16.09 20.14
C GLU A 120 8.83 16.38 21.58
N ARG A 121 8.10 15.82 22.56
CA ARG A 121 8.48 15.91 23.98
C ARG A 121 9.83 15.25 24.29
N GLN A 122 10.27 14.30 23.47
CA GLN A 122 11.59 13.67 23.56
C GLN A 122 12.69 14.46 22.83
N GLY A 123 12.36 15.61 22.24
CA GLY A 123 13.30 16.48 21.53
C GLY A 123 13.48 16.15 20.05
N MET A 124 12.64 15.28 19.48
CA MET A 124 12.59 15.08 18.03
C MET A 124 11.88 16.25 17.36
N GLU A 125 12.47 16.80 16.30
CA GLU A 125 11.83 17.86 15.52
C GLU A 125 10.50 17.39 14.92
N SER A 126 9.53 18.30 14.81
CA SER A 126 8.17 17.98 14.37
C SER A 126 8.14 17.22 13.03
N LEU A 127 8.88 17.70 12.03
CA LEU A 127 8.98 17.04 10.72
C LEU A 127 9.54 15.62 10.81
N HIS A 128 10.56 15.41 11.65
CA HIS A 128 11.13 14.08 11.90
C HIS A 128 10.11 13.16 12.56
N ALA A 129 9.38 13.67 13.55
CA ALA A 129 8.35 12.93 14.26
C ALA A 129 7.19 12.52 13.33
N GLU A 130 6.76 13.40 12.43
CA GLU A 130 5.73 13.13 11.42
C GLU A 130 6.15 12.04 10.43
N ILE A 131 7.40 12.08 9.96
CA ILE A 131 7.96 11.06 9.06
C ILE A 131 8.04 9.71 9.80
N VAL A 132 8.54 9.69 11.04
CA VAL A 132 8.59 8.47 11.86
C VAL A 132 7.20 7.89 12.10
N ALA A 133 6.21 8.74 12.38
CA ALA A 133 4.83 8.32 12.52
C ALA A 133 4.28 7.71 11.21
N GLY A 134 4.57 8.35 10.06
CA GLY A 134 4.24 7.81 8.74
C GLY A 134 4.85 6.46 8.46
N MET A 135 6.13 6.30 8.78
CA MET A 135 6.82 5.02 8.68
C MET A 135 6.14 3.95 9.55
N LYS A 136 5.87 4.25 10.82
CA LYS A 136 5.29 3.28 11.76
C LYS A 136 3.90 2.81 11.33
N TYR A 137 2.99 3.76 11.08
CA TYR A 137 1.58 3.43 10.81
C TYR A 137 1.35 2.99 9.36
N GLY A 138 2.13 3.54 8.41
CA GLY A 138 2.14 3.05 7.03
C GLY A 138 2.98 1.80 6.81
N ARG A 139 3.74 1.34 7.81
CA ARG A 139 4.74 0.27 7.65
C ARG A 139 5.67 0.55 6.47
N LEU A 140 6.12 1.79 6.31
CA LEU A 140 6.91 2.21 5.16
C LEU A 140 8.41 2.11 5.41
N GLY A 141 9.16 1.76 4.37
CA GLY A 141 10.61 1.65 4.41
C GLY A 141 11.07 0.70 5.53
N PRO A 142 12.04 1.11 6.38
CA PRO A 142 12.58 0.28 7.47
C PRO A 142 11.55 -0.25 8.48
N ALA A 143 10.38 0.37 8.59
CA ALA A 143 9.32 -0.11 9.47
C ALA A 143 8.59 -1.36 8.90
N ASN A 144 8.70 -1.63 7.59
CA ASN A 144 8.09 -2.79 6.95
C ASN A 144 8.86 -4.10 7.22
N ASP A 145 10.15 -3.99 7.51
CA ASP A 145 11.06 -5.12 7.70
C ASP A 145 10.91 -5.78 9.09
N LEU A 146 9.96 -5.32 9.90
CA LEU A 146 9.66 -5.77 11.27
C LEU A 146 8.38 -6.63 11.38
#